data_AF-A0A1H1LPK2-F1
#
_entry.id   AF-A0A1H1LPK2-F1
#
_cell.length_a   1.000
_cell.length_b   1.000
_cell.length_c   1.000
_cell.angle_alpha   90.00
_cell.angle_beta   90.00
_cell.angle_gamma   90.00
#
_symmetry.space_group_name_H-M   'P 1'
#
loop_
_entity.id
_entity.type
_entity.pdbx_description
1 polymer ?
#
loop_
_entity_poly.entity_id
_entity_poly.type
_entity_poly.pdbx_seq_one_letter_code
_entity_poly.pdbx_strand_id
1 'polypeptide(L)'
;MTDDELEPTRRRETEAERRQIAANARWAREPDRSAATQPARDGMLRRFEDEVDPDRTLPAEERAMRAENARRAFYQRIALKSAQSRRRKAGGES
;
A
#
# COMPACT_ATOMS: atom_id res chain seq x y z
N MET A 1 -30.77 -8.57 -34.39
CA MET A 1 -29.77 -9.65 -34.36
C MET A 1 -28.57 -9.07 -33.64
N THR A 2 -28.36 -9.54 -32.43
CA THR A 2 -27.84 -8.78 -31.28
C THR A 2 -26.32 -8.76 -31.27
N ASP A 3 -25.71 -7.58 -31.41
CA ASP A 3 -24.26 -7.36 -31.24
C ASP A 3 -23.93 -6.79 -29.84
N ASP A 4 -24.85 -6.93 -28.88
CA ASP A 4 -24.78 -6.24 -27.58
C ASP A 4 -24.73 -7.19 -26.36
N GLU A 5 -24.40 -8.46 -26.57
CA GLU A 5 -24.45 -9.46 -25.48
C GLU A 5 -23.18 -10.32 -25.36
N LEU A 6 -22.00 -9.70 -25.46
CA LEU A 6 -20.74 -10.34 -25.03
C LEU A 6 -19.90 -9.44 -24.12
N GLU A 7 -20.09 -9.66 -22.82
CA GLU A 7 -19.04 -9.89 -21.81
C GLU A 7 -18.38 -8.67 -21.10
N PRO A 8 -18.81 -8.35 -19.85
CA PRO A 8 -18.13 -7.38 -18.98
C PRO A 8 -16.74 -7.82 -18.48
N THR A 9 -16.28 -9.03 -18.83
CA THR A 9 -14.98 -9.61 -18.44
C THR A 9 -13.81 -9.02 -19.24
N ARG A 10 -13.97 -8.76 -20.55
CA ARG A 10 -12.89 -8.21 -21.40
C ARG A 10 -12.46 -6.78 -21.04
N ARG A 11 -13.32 -5.96 -20.43
CA ARG A 11 -12.98 -4.57 -20.06
C ARG A 11 -11.97 -4.49 -18.91
N ARG A 12 -12.04 -5.38 -17.91
CA ARG A 12 -11.15 -5.35 -16.73
C ARG A 12 -9.72 -5.77 -17.04
N GLU A 13 -9.55 -6.67 -18.00
CA GLU A 13 -8.23 -7.15 -18.44
C GLU A 13 -7.40 -6.03 -19.08
N THR A 14 -8.04 -5.09 -19.78
CA THR A 14 -7.33 -3.99 -20.45
C THR A 14 -6.79 -2.92 -19.50
N GLU A 15 -7.47 -2.63 -18.38
CA GLU A 15 -7.01 -1.58 -17.44
C GLU A 15 -5.81 -2.03 -16.60
N ALA A 16 -5.83 -3.27 -16.12
CA ALA A 16 -4.72 -3.84 -15.38
C ALA A 16 -3.46 -3.88 -16.27
N GLU A 17 -3.60 -4.33 -17.51
CA GLU A 17 -2.51 -4.36 -18.49
C GLU A 17 -1.96 -2.96 -18.78
N ARG A 18 -2.84 -1.97 -19.00
CA ARG A 18 -2.45 -0.56 -19.20
C ARG A 18 -1.70 0.01 -17.99
N ARG A 19 -2.17 -0.28 -16.77
CA ARG A 19 -1.49 0.14 -15.53
C ARG A 19 -0.12 -0.51 -15.41
N GLN A 20 0.01 -1.79 -15.78
CA GLN A 20 1.27 -2.51 -15.76
C GLN A 20 2.26 -1.97 -16.80
N ILE A 21 1.81 -1.72 -18.04
CA ILE A 21 2.61 -1.09 -19.10
C ILE A 21 3.11 0.28 -18.63
N ALA A 22 2.24 1.12 -18.08
CA ALA A 22 2.60 2.45 -17.59
C ALA A 22 3.63 2.37 -16.43
N ALA A 23 3.43 1.44 -15.49
CA ALA A 23 4.37 1.21 -14.39
C ALA A 23 5.74 0.77 -14.90
N ASN A 24 5.78 -0.22 -15.81
CA ASN A 24 7.02 -0.71 -16.42
C ASN A 24 7.74 0.41 -17.19
N ALA A 25 7.01 1.19 -18.00
CA ALA A 25 7.56 2.30 -18.75
C ALA A 25 8.16 3.39 -17.85
N ARG A 26 7.49 3.73 -16.73
CA ARG A 26 8.03 4.66 -15.73
C ARG A 26 9.31 4.11 -15.10
N TRP A 27 9.28 2.88 -14.62
CA TRP A 27 10.41 2.28 -13.91
C TRP A 27 11.61 1.91 -14.81
N ALA A 28 11.42 1.86 -16.12
CA ALA A 28 12.51 1.75 -17.09
C ALA A 28 13.31 3.06 -17.24
N ARG A 29 12.71 4.21 -16.90
CA ARG A 29 13.33 5.54 -16.99
C ARG A 29 13.87 6.05 -15.67
N GLU A 30 13.66 5.32 -14.58
CA GLU A 30 14.05 5.74 -13.23
C GLU A 30 15.39 5.08 -12.85
N PRO A 31 16.51 5.83 -12.84
CA PRO A 31 17.81 5.29 -12.48
C PRO A 31 17.92 4.96 -10.98
N ASP A 32 17.21 5.68 -10.09
CA ASP A 32 17.23 5.42 -8.65
C ASP A 32 15.82 5.22 -8.09
N ARG A 33 15.43 3.95 -8.03
CA ARG A 33 14.12 3.56 -7.47
C ARG A 33 13.99 3.86 -5.97
N SER A 34 15.10 3.84 -5.24
CA SER A 34 15.09 4.18 -3.83
C SER A 34 14.74 5.66 -3.69
N ALA A 35 15.45 6.55 -4.37
CA ALA A 35 15.17 8.00 -4.39
C ALA A 35 13.73 8.30 -4.80
N ALA A 36 13.23 7.66 -5.86
CA ALA A 36 11.87 7.85 -6.35
C ALA A 36 10.77 7.54 -5.33
N THR A 37 11.07 6.73 -4.30
CA THR A 37 10.12 6.37 -3.24
C THR A 37 10.43 7.01 -1.89
N GLN A 38 11.56 7.73 -1.75
CA GLN A 38 11.92 8.41 -0.50
C GLN A 38 10.81 9.35 -0.02
N PRO A 39 10.24 10.25 -0.85
CA PRO A 39 9.24 11.21 -0.36
C PRO A 39 8.00 10.53 0.23
N ALA A 40 7.59 9.39 -0.34
CA ALA A 40 6.48 8.61 0.17
C ALA A 40 6.81 7.93 1.51
N ARG A 41 8.04 7.43 1.66
CA ARG A 41 8.52 6.83 2.92
C ARG A 41 8.64 7.89 4.02
N ASP A 42 9.16 9.06 3.70
CA ASP A 42 9.26 10.20 4.62
C ASP A 42 7.89 10.70 5.05
N GLY A 43 6.95 10.84 4.11
CA GLY A 43 5.56 11.21 4.42
C GLY A 43 4.86 10.20 5.32
N MET A 44 5.12 8.91 5.13
CA MET A 44 4.58 7.85 5.97
C MET A 44 5.18 7.88 7.39
N LEU A 45 6.48 8.16 7.53
CA LEU A 45 7.12 8.35 8.84
C LEU A 45 6.54 9.56 9.57
N ARG A 46 6.43 10.70 8.88
CA ARG A 46 5.82 11.92 9.43
C ARG A 46 4.39 11.67 9.91
N ARG A 47 3.59 10.90 9.15
CA ARG A 47 2.23 10.52 9.58
C ARG A 47 2.25 9.82 10.94
N PHE A 48 3.22 8.95 11.21
CA PHE A 48 3.31 8.27 12.52
C PHE A 48 3.78 9.19 13.62
N GLU A 49 4.68 10.14 13.35
CA GLU A 49 5.06 11.18 14.30
C GLU A 49 3.85 12.05 14.68
N ASP A 50 3.10 12.52 13.69
CA ASP A 50 1.89 13.32 13.89
C ASP A 50 0.76 12.49 14.56
N GLU A 51 0.75 11.15 14.40
CA GLU A 51 -0.21 10.24 15.09
C GLU A 51 0.10 10.10 16.59
N VAL A 52 1.38 10.14 16.99
CA VAL A 52 1.79 9.96 18.40
C VAL A 52 2.04 11.26 19.16
N ASP A 53 2.26 12.36 18.45
CA ASP A 53 2.50 13.70 19.02
C ASP A 53 2.00 14.81 18.09
N PRO A 54 0.67 14.97 17.93
CA PRO A 54 0.09 15.98 17.03
C PRO A 54 0.55 17.41 17.36
N ASP A 55 0.71 17.71 18.65
CA ASP A 55 1.08 19.02 19.17
C ASP A 55 2.60 19.22 19.29
N ARG A 56 3.41 18.21 18.92
CA ARG A 56 4.88 18.23 18.94
C ARG A 56 5.49 18.60 20.31
N THR A 57 4.85 18.13 21.37
CA THR A 57 5.22 18.41 22.77
C THR A 57 6.28 17.48 23.32
N LEU A 58 6.45 16.28 22.72
CA LEU A 58 7.42 15.31 23.17
C LEU A 58 8.84 15.68 22.71
N PRO A 59 9.89 15.28 23.46
CA PRO A 59 11.26 15.28 22.97
C PRO A 59 11.38 14.49 21.67
N ALA A 60 12.28 14.91 20.78
CA ALA A 60 12.43 14.33 19.45
C ALA A 60 12.72 12.81 19.49
N GLU A 61 13.57 12.35 20.41
CA GLU A 61 13.91 10.94 20.58
C GLU A 61 12.69 10.11 21.02
N GLU A 62 11.95 10.60 22.01
CA GLU A 62 10.74 9.93 22.51
C GLU A 62 9.66 9.88 21.42
N ARG A 63 9.48 10.97 20.66
CA ARG A 63 8.57 10.99 19.51
C ARG A 63 8.97 9.95 18.46
N ALA A 64 10.25 9.85 18.13
CA ALA A 64 10.76 8.89 17.16
C ALA A 64 10.55 7.44 17.64
N MET A 65 10.82 7.15 18.91
CA MET A 65 10.56 5.83 19.50
C MET A 65 9.07 5.46 19.46
N ARG A 66 8.18 6.40 19.76
CA ARG A 66 6.73 6.18 19.67
C ARG A 66 6.27 6.00 18.23
N ALA A 67 6.77 6.81 17.30
CA ALA A 67 6.45 6.70 15.88
C ALA A 67 6.91 5.35 15.29
N GLU A 68 8.08 4.86 15.68
CA GLU A 68 8.57 3.51 15.32
C GLU A 68 7.61 2.41 15.80
N ASN A 69 7.15 2.49 17.05
CA ASN A 69 6.19 1.54 17.61
C ASN A 69 4.83 1.61 16.89
N ALA A 70 4.33 2.82 16.60
CA ALA A 70 3.11 3.00 15.82
C ALA A 70 3.22 2.41 14.41
N ARG A 71 4.37 2.61 13.75
CA ARG A 71 4.68 2.02 12.45
C ARG A 71 4.64 0.49 12.49
N ARG A 72 5.29 -0.13 13.48
CA ARG A 72 5.29 -1.59 13.66
C ARG A 72 3.86 -2.11 13.86
N ALA A 73 3.10 -1.49 14.75
CA ALA A 73 1.72 -1.86 15.03
C ALA A 73 0.82 -1.73 13.78
N PHE A 74 1.01 -0.71 12.95
CA PHE A 74 0.30 -0.55 11.70
C PHE A 74 0.52 -1.73 10.73
N TYR A 75 1.78 -2.09 10.48
CA TYR A 75 2.08 -3.20 9.58
C TYR A 75 1.63 -4.56 10.14
N GLN A 76 1.74 -4.76 11.46
CA GLN A 76 1.21 -5.97 12.13
C GLN A 76 -0.29 -6.10 11.93
N ARG A 77 -1.07 -5.01 12.05
CA ARG A 77 -2.52 -5.02 11.77
C ARG A 77 -2.84 -5.43 10.33
N ILE A 78 -2.10 -4.90 9.36
CA ILE A 78 -2.27 -5.27 7.94
C ILE A 78 -1.97 -6.75 7.73
N ALA A 79 -0.85 -7.23 8.26
CA ALA A 79 -0.44 -8.63 8.15
C ALA A 79 -1.48 -9.57 8.77
N LEU A 80 -2.00 -9.23 9.96
CA LEU A 80 -3.06 -9.98 10.64
C LEU A 80 -4.32 -10.06 9.78
N LYS A 81 -4.80 -8.92 9.26
CA LYS A 81 -5.99 -8.87 8.39
C LYS A 81 -5.79 -9.73 7.12
N SER A 82 -4.60 -9.69 6.55
CA SER A 82 -4.22 -10.50 5.39
C SER A 82 -4.24 -12.00 5.71
N ALA A 83 -3.66 -12.41 6.85
CA ALA A 83 -3.66 -13.79 7.31
C ALA A 83 -5.09 -14.31 7.58
N GLN A 84 -5.93 -13.52 8.24
CA GLN A 84 -7.33 -13.84 8.46
C GLN A 84 -8.09 -14.02 7.14
N SER A 85 -7.84 -13.17 6.15
CA SER A 85 -8.47 -13.29 4.83
C SER A 85 -8.06 -14.57 4.11
N ARG A 86 -6.78 -14.97 4.18
CA ARG A 86 -6.33 -16.23 3.59
C ARG A 86 -6.96 -17.44 4.28
N ARG A 87 -7.04 -17.43 5.61
CA ARG A 87 -7.69 -18.52 6.38
C ARG A 87 -9.16 -18.70 6.01
N ARG A 88 -9.90 -17.59 5.84
CA ARG A 88 -11.31 -17.66 5.42
C ARG A 88 -11.51 -18.27 4.03
N LYS A 89 -10.62 -17.95 3.08
CA LYS A 89 -10.67 -18.55 1.73
C LYS A 89 -10.40 -20.06 1.79
N ALA A 90 -9.36 -20.47 2.52
CA ALA A 90 -9.02 -21.89 2.67
C ALA A 90 -10.09 -22.71 3.43
N GLY A 91 -10.84 -22.08 4.35
CA GLY A 91 -11.93 -22.74 5.09
C GLY A 91 -13.32 -22.63 4.47
N GLY A 92 -13.45 -21.93 3.33
CA GLY A 92 -14.70 -21.81 2.56
C GLY A 92 -14.78 -22.76 1.36
N GLU A 93 -13.73 -23.57 1.15
CA GLU A 93 -13.69 -24.69 0.22
C GLU A 93 -13.83 -25.99 1.04
N SER A 94 -15.02 -26.24 1.59
CA SER A 94 -15.42 -27.52 2.20
C SER A 94 -16.94 -27.61 2.22
#